data_AF-A0A497EHS9-F1
#
_entry.id   AF-A0A497EHS9-F1
#
_cell.length_a   1.000
_cell.length_b   1.000
_cell.length_c   1.000
_cell.angle_alpha   90.00
_cell.angle_beta   90.00
_cell.angle_gamma   90.00
#
_symmetry.space_group_name_H-M   'P 1'
#
loop_
_entity.id
_entity.type
_entity.pdbx_description
1 polymer ?
#
loop_
_entity_poly.entity_id
_entity_poly.type
_entity_poly.pdbx_seq_one_letter_code
_entity_poly.pdbx_strand_id
1 'polypeptide(L)'
;MKIKRVYLTEKIVEEGEILIKVGPFSCDKGVLPGQFFEVRWSKGYEPLIPRPFSLFYQDGDKLVFYVKSVGRFTRSLADANLFKEMLVFGPLGKPFPQKEAYLVG
;
A
#
# COMPACT_ATOMS: atom_id res chain seq x y z
N MET A 1 6.88 8.03 -12.75
CA MET A 1 5.85 7.52 -11.83
C MET A 1 4.79 6.80 -12.66
N LYS A 2 4.65 5.49 -12.54
CA LYS A 2 3.76 4.67 -13.38
C LYS A 2 2.90 3.78 -12.48
N ILE A 3 1.67 3.50 -12.89
CA ILE A 3 0.84 2.47 -12.26
C ILE A 3 1.54 1.11 -12.45
N LYS A 4 1.61 0.31 -11.38
CA LYS A 4 2.14 -1.05 -11.39
C LYS A 4 1.04 -2.05 -11.06
N ARG A 5 1.04 -3.20 -11.74
CA ARG A 5 0.23 -4.35 -11.35
C ARG A 5 0.98 -5.14 -10.29
N VAL A 6 0.27 -5.48 -9.21
CA VAL A 6 0.77 -6.28 -8.10
C VAL A 6 -0.29 -7.29 -7.71
N TYR A 7 0.09 -8.30 -6.94
CA TYR A 7 -0.79 -9.38 -6.51
C TYR A 7 -0.82 -9.42 -5.00
N LEU A 8 -2.00 -9.67 -4.42
CA LEU A 8 -2.14 -9.93 -2.99
C LEU A 8 -1.47 -11.25 -2.62
N THR A 9 -0.25 -11.21 -2.10
CA THR A 9 0.55 -12.42 -1.81
C THR A 9 0.31 -12.98 -0.42
N GLU A 10 0.06 -12.12 0.57
CA GLU A 10 -0.20 -12.52 1.94
C GLU A 10 -1.25 -11.59 2.54
N LYS A 11 -2.04 -12.11 3.48
CA LYS A 11 -3.04 -11.35 4.22
C LYS A 11 -3.24 -11.92 5.62
N ILE A 12 -3.21 -11.05 6.62
CA ILE A 12 -3.60 -11.34 8.00
C ILE A 12 -4.80 -10.45 8.33
N VAL A 13 -5.84 -11.02 8.93
CA VAL A 13 -7.06 -10.31 9.33
C VAL A 13 -7.31 -10.57 10.80
N GLU A 14 -7.37 -9.51 11.60
CA GLU A 14 -7.68 -9.57 13.03
C GLU A 14 -8.66 -8.44 13.37
N GLU A 15 -9.84 -8.76 13.90
CA GLU A 15 -10.86 -7.83 14.42
C GLU A 15 -10.88 -6.40 13.82
N GLY A 16 -11.04 -6.32 12.49
CA GLY A 16 -11.18 -5.03 11.79
C GLY A 16 -9.86 -4.37 11.36
N GLU A 17 -8.72 -5.00 11.62
CA GLU A 17 -7.39 -4.64 11.15
C GLU A 17 -6.89 -5.68 10.13
N ILE A 18 -6.21 -5.22 9.09
CA ILE A 18 -5.76 -6.05 7.98
C ILE A 18 -4.33 -5.68 7.62
N LEU A 19 -3.44 -6.67 7.63
CA LEU A 19 -2.11 -6.54 7.04
C LEU A 19 -2.12 -7.25 5.69
N ILE A 20 -1.80 -6.54 4.62
CA ILE A 20 -1.66 -7.11 3.27
C ILE A 20 -0.24 -6.93 2.77
N LYS A 21 0.23 -7.94 2.04
CA LYS A 21 1.50 -7.89 1.32
C LYS A 21 1.24 -8.04 -0.16
N VAL A 22 1.74 -7.10 -0.96
CA VAL A 22 1.52 -7.07 -2.41
C VAL A 22 2.83 -6.96 -3.18
N GLY A 23 2.94 -7.70 -4.28
CA GLY A 23 4.12 -7.65 -5.15
C GLY A 23 3.90 -8.36 -6.49
N PRO A 24 4.87 -8.31 -7.40
CA PRO A 24 6.17 -7.62 -7.26
C PRO A 24 6.05 -6.11 -7.51
N PHE A 25 6.83 -5.31 -6.78
CA PHE A 25 6.93 -3.86 -6.92
C PHE A 25 8.39 -3.41 -6.94
N SER A 26 8.71 -2.51 -7.87
CA SER A 26 10.00 -1.83 -7.95
C SER A 26 9.85 -0.43 -8.52
N CYS A 27 10.72 0.48 -8.07
CA CYS A 27 10.84 1.84 -8.56
C CYS A 27 12.30 2.32 -8.50
N ASP A 28 12.68 3.20 -9.42
CA ASP A 28 14.08 3.62 -9.60
C ASP A 28 14.62 4.43 -8.41
N LYS A 29 13.74 5.18 -7.73
CA LYS A 29 14.11 6.07 -6.62
C LYS A 29 14.00 5.41 -5.24
N GLY A 30 13.59 4.14 -5.19
CA GLY A 30 13.23 3.45 -3.94
C GLY A 30 11.97 4.04 -3.29
N VAL A 31 11.64 3.51 -2.11
CA VAL A 31 10.55 3.99 -1.26
C VAL A 31 11.12 4.46 0.06
N LEU A 32 10.76 5.67 0.47
CA LEU A 32 11.26 6.29 1.69
C LEU A 32 10.16 6.36 2.77
N PRO A 33 10.53 6.37 4.06
CA PRO A 33 9.57 6.52 5.15
C PRO A 33 8.71 7.78 5.02
N GLY A 34 7.42 7.66 5.36
CA GLY A 34 6.44 8.75 5.26
C GLY A 34 5.74 8.85 3.91
N GLN A 35 6.07 7.99 2.95
CA GLN A 35 5.40 7.92 1.65
C GLN A 35 4.18 6.99 1.67
N PHE A 36 3.29 7.20 0.71
CA PHE A 36 2.06 6.43 0.55
C PHE A 36 1.85 6.00 -0.90
N PHE A 37 0.88 5.11 -1.11
CA PHE A 37 0.49 4.60 -2.41
C PHE A 37 -1.01 4.71 -2.60
N GLU A 38 -1.43 5.06 -3.81
CA GLU A 38 -2.82 4.88 -4.23
C GLU A 38 -3.04 3.43 -4.66
N VAL A 39 -4.05 2.78 -4.09
CA VAL A 39 -4.32 1.36 -4.27
C VAL A 39 -5.77 1.13 -4.70
N ARG A 40 -5.98 0.22 -5.65
CA ARG A 40 -7.30 -0.29 -6.03
C ARG A 40 -7.20 -1.72 -6.60
N TRP A 41 -8.33 -2.41 -6.69
CA TRP A 41 -8.42 -3.63 -7.49
C TRP A 41 -8.22 -3.32 -8.98
N SER A 42 -7.62 -4.25 -9.73
CA SER A 42 -7.42 -4.04 -11.17
C SER A 42 -8.68 -4.24 -12.01
N LYS A 43 -9.62 -5.04 -11.49
CA LYS A 43 -10.94 -5.31 -12.09
C LYS A 43 -12.04 -4.87 -11.14
N GLY A 44 -13.14 -4.41 -11.73
CA GLY A 44 -14.32 -3.89 -11.02
C GLY A 44 -14.30 -2.36 -10.90
N TYR A 45 -15.43 -1.82 -10.44
CA TYR A 45 -15.65 -0.39 -10.28
C TYR A 45 -15.39 0.11 -8.86
N GLU A 46 -15.02 -0.80 -7.94
CA GLU A 46 -14.83 -0.48 -6.53
C GLU A 46 -13.35 -0.67 -6.13
N PRO A 47 -12.68 0.38 -5.63
CA PRO A 47 -13.16 1.75 -5.50
C PRO A 47 -13.04 2.48 -6.85
N LEU A 48 -14.00 3.38 -7.16
CA LEU A 48 -13.96 4.20 -8.38
C LEU A 48 -12.73 5.12 -8.39
N ILE A 49 -12.39 5.64 -7.21
CA ILE A 49 -11.20 6.45 -6.96
C ILE A 49 -10.22 5.62 -6.12
N PRO A 50 -8.96 5.47 -6.53
CA PRO A 50 -7.93 4.78 -5.73
C PRO A 50 -7.85 5.31 -4.30
N ARG A 51 -7.53 4.43 -3.35
CA ARG A 51 -7.43 4.80 -1.93
C ARG A 51 -5.96 4.99 -1.55
N PRO A 52 -5.58 6.12 -0.95
CA PRO A 52 -4.24 6.32 -0.46
C PRO A 52 -4.02 5.49 0.82
N PHE A 53 -2.97 4.68 0.84
CA PHE A 53 -2.48 3.99 2.04
C PHE A 53 -1.01 4.30 2.26
N SER A 54 -0.68 4.71 3.49
CA SER A 54 0.70 4.81 3.93
C SER A 54 1.37 3.44 3.81
N LEU A 55 2.61 3.42 3.32
CA LEU A 55 3.39 2.19 3.34
C LEU A 55 3.77 1.88 4.79
N PHE A 56 3.48 0.66 5.26
CA PHE A 56 3.91 0.23 6.58
C PHE A 56 5.39 -0.13 6.56
N TYR A 57 5.79 -1.04 5.67
CA TYR A 57 7.19 -1.31 5.31
C TYR A 57 7.28 -1.95 3.92
N GLN A 58 8.50 -2.09 3.42
CA GLN A 58 8.81 -2.84 2.20
C GLN A 58 9.64 -4.07 2.56
N ASP A 59 9.24 -5.24 2.05
CA ASP A 59 9.95 -6.51 2.19
C ASP A 59 10.42 -6.99 0.82
N GLY A 60 11.68 -6.67 0.49
CA GLY A 60 12.23 -6.92 -0.85
C GLY A 60 11.40 -6.25 -1.95
N ASP A 61 10.80 -7.06 -2.82
CA ASP A 61 9.94 -6.60 -3.91
C ASP A 61 8.46 -6.47 -3.51
N LYS A 62 8.13 -6.53 -2.22
CA LYS A 62 6.74 -6.48 -1.74
C LYS A 62 6.49 -5.25 -0.90
N LEU A 63 5.37 -4.60 -1.16
CA LEU A 63 4.84 -3.52 -0.35
C LEU A 63 3.92 -4.11 0.73
N VAL A 64 4.08 -3.66 1.97
CA VAL A 64 3.23 -4.07 3.08
C VAL A 64 2.38 -2.90 3.55
N PHE A 65 1.08 -3.11 3.61
CA PHE A 65 0.11 -2.12 4.09
C PHE A 65 -0.62 -2.65 5.31
N TYR A 66 -0.73 -1.80 6.33
CA TYR A 66 -1.60 -2.03 7.48
C TYR A 66 -2.84 -1.14 7.34
N VAL A 67 -4.02 -1.76 7.37
CA VAL A 67 -5.27 -1.17 6.89
C VAL A 67 -6.42 -1.49 7.83
N LYS A 68 -7.12 -0.44 8.27
CA LYS A 68 -8.37 -0.59 9.02
C LYS A 68 -9.57 -0.85 8.10
N SER A 69 -10.40 -1.81 8.47
CA SER A 69 -11.57 -2.30 7.72
C SER A 69 -12.82 -1.42 7.87
N VAL A 70 -12.70 -0.12 7.54
CA VAL A 70 -13.79 0.86 7.73
C VAL A 70 -14.76 0.99 6.54
N GLY A 71 -14.37 0.60 5.32
CA GLY A 71 -15.14 0.88 4.10
C GLY A 71 -15.19 -0.30 3.14
N ARG A 72 -15.99 -0.18 2.06
CA ARG A 72 -16.20 -1.27 1.09
C ARG A 72 -14.90 -1.86 0.53
N PHE A 73 -13.96 -1.00 0.10
CA PHE A 73 -12.68 -1.45 -0.41
C PHE A 73 -11.87 -2.20 0.66
N THR A 74 -11.74 -1.63 1.86
CA THR A 74 -10.90 -2.24 2.91
C THR A 74 -11.52 -3.53 3.45
N ARG A 75 -12.85 -3.61 3.57
CA ARG A 75 -13.57 -4.87 3.86
C ARG A 75 -13.34 -5.92 2.78
N SER A 76 -13.35 -5.52 1.50
CA SER A 76 -13.09 -6.46 0.40
C SER A 76 -11.67 -7.03 0.40
N LEU A 77 -10.70 -6.39 1.10
CA LEU A 77 -9.37 -6.97 1.29
C LEU A 77 -9.47 -8.21 2.19
N ALA A 78 -10.26 -8.16 3.27
CA ALA A 78 -10.45 -9.27 4.21
C ALA A 78 -11.02 -10.53 3.53
N ASP A 79 -11.85 -10.35 2.49
CA ASP A 79 -12.47 -11.46 1.75
C ASP A 79 -11.74 -11.84 0.46
N ALA A 80 -10.74 -11.05 0.04
CA ALA A 80 -10.04 -11.30 -1.22
C ALA A 80 -9.20 -12.58 -1.19
N ASN A 81 -9.31 -13.38 -2.26
CA ASN A 81 -8.39 -14.49 -2.51
C ASN A 81 -6.96 -13.99 -2.72
N LEU A 82 -5.99 -14.80 -2.29
CA LEU A 82 -4.59 -14.58 -2.63
C LEU A 82 -4.40 -14.59 -4.16
N PHE A 83 -3.33 -13.93 -4.59
CA PHE A 83 -2.98 -13.67 -5.98
C PHE A 83 -4.02 -12.86 -6.78
N LYS A 84 -5.01 -12.26 -6.10
CA LYS A 84 -5.90 -11.28 -6.74
C LYS A 84 -5.10 -10.04 -7.14
N GLU A 85 -5.30 -9.59 -8.37
CA GLU A 85 -4.56 -8.48 -8.97
C GLU A 85 -5.05 -7.12 -8.46
N MET A 86 -4.09 -6.25 -8.16
CA MET A 86 -4.26 -4.88 -7.71
C MET A 86 -3.44 -3.93 -8.57
N LEU A 87 -3.83 -2.66 -8.57
CA LEU A 87 -3.06 -1.57 -9.16
C LEU A 87 -2.56 -0.68 -8.04
N VAL A 88 -1.26 -0.38 -8.07
CA VAL A 88 -0.61 0.55 -7.14
C VAL A 88 0.02 1.70 -7.90
N PHE A 89 -0.08 2.90 -7.34
CA PHE A 89 0.55 4.10 -7.86
C PHE A 89 1.30 4.83 -6.75
N GLY A 90 2.60 5.03 -6.96
CA GLY A 90 3.50 5.66 -6.01
C GLY A 90 4.96 5.27 -6.24
N PRO A 91 5.85 5.51 -5.26
CA PRO A 91 5.54 6.16 -3.98
C PRO A 91 5.16 7.65 -4.15
N LEU A 92 4.24 8.13 -3.33
CA LEU A 92 3.73 9.51 -3.29
C LEU A 92 4.04 10.17 -1.94
N GLY A 93 3.97 11.51 -1.92
CA GLY A 93 4.23 12.30 -0.72
C GLY A 93 5.71 12.62 -0.51
N LYS A 94 5.97 13.64 0.32
CA LYS A 94 7.32 13.99 0.75
C LYS A 94 7.76 13.00 1.83
N PRO A 95 8.96 12.40 1.71
CA PRO A 95 9.52 11.57 2.77
C PRO A 95 9.65 12.35 4.09
N PHE A 96 9.75 11.63 5.20
CA PHE A 96 10.13 12.24 6.47
C PHE A 96 11.50 12.92 6.37
N PRO A 97 11.68 14.08 7.04
CA PRO A 97 12.97 14.76 7.05
C PRO A 97 14.02 13.88 7.73
N GLN A 98 15.24 13.90 7.18
CA GLN A 98 16.38 13.25 7.83
C GLN A 98 16.74 14.01 9.12
N LYS A 99 17.27 13.29 10.11
CA LYS A 99 17.43 13.71 11.52
C LYS A 99 18.05 15.10 11.77
N GLU A 100 18.79 15.65 10.82
CA GLU A 100 19.40 17.00 10.93
C GLU A 100 18.37 18.12 11.15
N ALA A 101 17.11 17.92 10.76
CA ALA A 101 16.05 18.93 10.92
C ALA A 101 15.48 19.05 12.35
N TYR A 102 15.89 18.20 13.30
CA TYR A 102 15.37 18.20 14.68
C TYR A 102 16.33 18.77 15.74
N LEU A 103 17.52 19.24 15.34
CA LEU A 103 18.55 19.75 16.27
C LEU A 103 18.56 21.28 16.42
N VAL A 104 17.47 21.98 16.11
CA VAL A 104 17.34 23.39 16.47
C VAL A 104 16.70 23.47 17.86
N GLY A 105 17.55 23.35 18.87
CA GLY A 105 17.28 23.66 20.27
C GLY A 105 18.38 24.55 20.80
#